data_AF-A0A971G417-F1
#
_entry.id   AF-A0A971G417-F1
#
_cell.length_a   1.000
_cell.length_b   1.000
_cell.length_c   1.000
_cell.angle_alpha   90.00
_cell.angle_beta   90.00
_cell.angle_gamma   90.00
#
_symmetry.space_group_name_H-M   'P 1'
#
loop_
_entity.id
_entity.type
_entity.pdbx_description
1 polymer ?
#
loop_
_entity_poly.entity_id
_entity_poly.type
_entity_poly.pdbx_seq_one_letter_code
_entity_poly.pdbx_strand_id
1 'polypeptide(L)'
;MDRSREEPAVAELPKIISVDDHVVEPAHVWETWLPERFRADGPRVERRGVGGMKHIGGGTYEQEFTDDGRPADCWVFGDLVYIHKRHVAAVGYSRDEMT
;
A
#
# COMPACT_ATOMS: atom_id res chain seq x y z
N MET A 1 42.89 -1.49 22.90
CA MET A 1 42.47 -0.58 21.82
C MET A 1 40.97 -0.41 21.96
N ASP A 2 40.58 0.67 22.60
CA ASP A 2 39.19 1.09 22.75
C ASP A 2 38.68 1.55 21.38
N ARG A 3 37.75 0.80 20.78
CA ARG A 3 37.01 1.24 19.60
C ARG A 3 35.70 1.81 20.12
N SER A 4 35.77 3.03 20.64
CA SER A 4 34.59 3.86 20.84
C SER A 4 33.87 3.95 19.49
N ARG A 5 32.66 3.39 19.45
CA ARG A 5 31.76 3.44 18.31
C ARG A 5 31.34 4.89 18.14
N GLU A 6 31.87 5.58 17.13
CA GLU A 6 31.32 6.88 16.72
C GLU A 6 29.84 6.68 16.39
N GLU A 7 28.97 7.30 17.18
CA GLU A 7 27.58 7.46 16.78
C GLU A 7 27.54 8.40 15.57
N PRO A 8 26.88 8.03 14.47
CA PRO A 8 26.76 8.92 13.33
C PRO A 8 26.08 10.20 13.81
N ALA A 9 26.74 11.34 13.58
CA ALA A 9 26.14 12.64 13.82
C ALA A 9 24.78 12.69 13.12
N VAL A 10 23.71 12.91 13.88
CA VAL A 10 22.37 13.08 13.33
C VAL A 10 22.41 14.34 12.48
N ALA A 11 22.54 14.18 11.17
CA ALA A 11 22.41 15.30 10.24
C ALA A 11 21.03 15.93 10.48
N GLU A 12 21.00 17.24 10.69
CA GLU A 12 19.73 17.95 10.81
C GLU A 12 18.94 17.74 9.51
N LEU A 13 17.81 17.05 9.61
CA LEU A 13 16.97 16.82 8.43
C LEU A 13 16.50 18.18 7.90
N PRO A 14 16.58 18.43 6.59
CA PRO A 14 16.09 19.67 6.02
C PRO A 14 14.59 19.80 6.34
N LYS A 15 14.18 20.97 6.82
CA LYS A 15 12.78 21.29 7.08
C LYS A 15 12.06 21.49 5.75
N ILE A 16 11.64 20.39 5.14
CA ILE A 16 10.85 20.34 3.92
C ILE A 16 9.39 20.14 4.31
N ILE A 17 8.48 20.78 3.58
CA ILE A 17 7.04 20.52 3.69
C ILE A 17 6.65 19.55 2.57
N SER A 18 6.20 18.36 2.93
CA SER A 18 5.48 17.49 1.99
C SER A 18 4.07 18.04 1.81
N VAL A 19 3.67 18.29 0.57
CA VAL A 19 2.35 18.82 0.25
C VAL A 19 1.35 17.71 -0.11
N ASP A 20 1.80 16.46 -0.16
CA ASP A 20 1.00 15.32 -0.62
C ASP A 20 1.49 14.01 0.01
N ASP A 21 1.13 13.80 1.28
CA ASP A 21 1.36 12.54 1.98
C ASP A 21 0.04 11.77 2.08
N HIS A 22 0.12 10.45 1.95
CA HIS A 22 -1.00 9.54 2.12
C HIS A 22 -0.71 8.54 3.23
N VAL A 23 -1.79 8.04 3.85
CA VAL A 23 -1.73 6.95 4.82
C VAL A 23 -2.36 5.70 4.23
N VAL A 24 -1.90 4.54 4.68
CA VAL A 24 -2.58 3.26 4.46
C VAL A 24 -3.30 2.91 5.76
N GLU A 25 -4.63 2.90 5.75
CA GLU A 25 -5.43 2.64 6.93
C GLU A 25 -5.48 1.15 7.31
N PRO A 26 -5.77 0.81 8.57
CA PRO A 26 -6.11 -0.54 8.95
C PRO A 26 -7.30 -1.08 8.14
N ALA A 27 -7.23 -2.35 7.71
CA ALA A 27 -8.24 -2.97 6.84
C ALA A 27 -9.68 -2.87 7.36
N HIS A 28 -9.87 -2.84 8.69
CA HIS A 28 -11.18 -2.84 9.35
C HIS A 28 -11.79 -1.45 9.53
N VAL A 29 -11.16 -0.37 9.06
CA VAL A 29 -11.64 1.01 9.33
C VAL A 29 -13.09 1.20 8.91
N TRP A 30 -13.46 0.81 7.69
CA TRP A 30 -14.82 1.00 7.20
C TRP A 30 -15.81 -0.02 7.78
N GLU A 31 -15.39 -1.26 8.01
CA GLU A 31 -16.21 -2.27 8.69
C GLU A 31 -16.60 -1.81 10.10
N THR A 32 -15.67 -1.18 10.82
CA THR A 32 -15.86 -0.73 12.20
C THR A 32 -16.69 0.55 12.27
N TRP A 33 -16.31 1.56 11.48
CA TRP A 33 -16.75 2.94 11.70
C TRP A 33 -17.84 3.43 10.75
N LEU A 34 -18.13 2.73 9.64
CA LEU A 34 -19.27 3.13 8.81
C LEU A 34 -20.58 2.91 9.57
N PRO A 35 -21.58 3.80 9.39
CA PRO A 35 -22.95 3.52 9.79
C PRO A 35 -23.43 2.20 9.17
N GLU A 36 -24.20 1.42 9.92
CA GLU A 36 -24.60 0.05 9.54
C GLU A 36 -25.21 -0.02 8.13
N ARG A 37 -26.09 0.93 7.78
CA ARG A 37 -26.73 1.01 6.46
C ARG A 37 -25.78 1.16 5.27
N PHE A 38 -24.50 1.49 5.52
CA PHE A 38 -23.47 1.67 4.49
C PHE A 38 -22.36 0.62 4.57
N ARG A 39 -22.31 -0.22 5.61
CA ARG A 39 -21.20 -1.17 5.80
C ARG A 39 -21.11 -2.20 4.69
N ALA A 40 -22.26 -2.70 4.23
CA ALA A 40 -22.30 -3.73 3.17
C ALA A 40 -21.70 -3.25 1.85
N ASP A 41 -21.92 -1.97 1.51
CA ASP A 41 -21.45 -1.35 0.27
C ASP A 41 -20.15 -0.54 0.47
N GLY A 42 -19.63 -0.52 1.70
CA GLY A 42 -18.46 0.25 2.08
C GLY A 42 -17.16 -0.32 1.50
N PRO A 43 -16.07 0.45 1.57
CA PRO A 43 -14.77 -0.06 1.19
C PRO A 43 -14.32 -1.21 2.08
N ARG A 44 -13.62 -2.17 1.49
CA ARG A 44 -13.09 -3.34 2.19
C ARG A 44 -11.77 -3.79 1.58
N VAL A 45 -11.04 -4.62 2.31
CA VAL A 45 -9.81 -5.25 1.82
C VAL A 45 -10.10 -6.72 1.51
N GLU A 46 -9.74 -7.14 0.30
CA GLU A 46 -9.81 -8.53 -0.13
C GLU A 46 -8.43 -9.03 -0.56
N ARG A 47 -8.06 -10.25 -0.20
CA ARG A 47 -6.84 -10.90 -0.72
C ARG A 47 -7.18 -11.65 -2.00
N ARG A 48 -6.57 -11.25 -3.12
CA ARG A 48 -6.79 -11.83 -4.45
C ARG A 48 -5.47 -12.29 -5.07
N GLY A 49 -5.51 -13.32 -5.91
CA GLY A 49 -4.36 -13.71 -6.73
C GLY A 49 -4.23 -12.78 -7.94
N VAL A 50 -3.08 -12.12 -8.07
CA VAL A 50 -2.81 -11.17 -9.16
C VAL A 50 -2.02 -11.89 -10.25
N GLY A 51 -2.60 -11.96 -11.45
CA GLY A 51 -1.96 -12.46 -12.66
C GLY A 51 -1.20 -11.34 -13.38
N GLY A 52 -1.66 -10.95 -14.56
CA GLY A 52 -1.11 -9.84 -15.32
C GLY A 52 -1.48 -8.45 -14.75
N MET A 53 -0.55 -7.51 -14.79
CA MET A 53 -0.81 -6.09 -14.57
C MET A 53 -0.04 -5.26 -15.59
N LYS A 54 -0.73 -4.31 -16.24
CA LYS A 54 -0.13 -3.43 -17.24
C LYS A 54 -0.55 -1.98 -17.00
N HIS A 55 0.42 -1.09 -16.86
CA HIS A 55 0.16 0.35 -16.78
C HIS A 55 -0.30 0.87 -18.15
N ILE A 56 -1.43 1.59 -18.18
CA ILE A 56 -2.00 2.15 -19.41
C ILE A 56 -2.09 3.69 -19.39
N GLY A 57 -1.43 4.34 -18.44
CA GLY A 57 -1.32 5.79 -18.34
C GLY A 57 -1.98 6.38 -17.09
N GLY A 58 -1.43 7.51 -16.61
CA GLY A 58 -1.90 8.15 -15.37
C GLY A 58 -1.84 7.19 -14.17
N GLY A 59 -2.91 7.10 -13.40
CA GLY A 59 -3.07 6.14 -12.30
C GLY A 59 -3.68 4.79 -12.71
N THR A 60 -3.87 4.53 -14.01
CA THR A 60 -4.71 3.43 -14.51
C THR A 60 -3.90 2.21 -14.93
N TYR A 61 -4.41 1.02 -14.58
CA TYR A 61 -3.80 -0.26 -14.88
C TYR A 61 -4.86 -1.23 -15.44
N GLU A 62 -4.51 -1.97 -16.49
CA GLU A 62 -5.17 -3.24 -16.81
C GLU A 62 -4.70 -4.28 -15.78
N GLN A 63 -5.64 -5.00 -15.18
CA GLN A 63 -5.37 -5.94 -14.10
C GLN A 63 -6.13 -7.24 -14.37
N GLU A 64 -5.44 -8.36 -14.21
CA GLU A 64 -6.01 -9.70 -14.28
C GLU A 64 -5.90 -10.35 -12.90
N PHE A 65 -7.00 -10.98 -12.46
CA PHE A 65 -7.02 -11.78 -11.25
C PHE A 65 -7.13 -13.25 -11.63
N THR A 66 -6.24 -14.07 -11.08
CA THR A 66 -6.21 -15.52 -11.31
C THR A 66 -6.04 -16.23 -9.96
N ASP A 67 -6.62 -17.42 -9.82
CA ASP A 67 -6.57 -18.18 -8.57
C ASP A 67 -5.13 -18.61 -8.20
N ASP A 68 -4.27 -18.79 -9.19
CA ASP A 68 -2.85 -19.13 -9.07
C ASP A 68 -1.91 -17.90 -9.05
N GLY A 69 -2.48 -16.70 -9.16
CA GLY A 69 -1.74 -15.45 -9.19
C GLY A 69 -1.08 -15.14 -7.85
N ARG A 70 -0.12 -14.21 -7.87
CA ARG A 70 0.57 -13.80 -6.64
C ARG A 70 -0.43 -13.14 -5.68
N PRO A 71 -0.58 -13.62 -4.43
CA PRO A 71 -1.53 -13.02 -3.50
C PRO A 71 -1.17 -11.56 -3.19
N ALA A 72 -2.15 -10.67 -3.30
CA ALA A 72 -2.04 -9.26 -2.91
C ALA A 72 -3.31 -8.78 -2.21
N ASP A 73 -3.15 -7.80 -1.31
CA ASP A 73 -4.29 -7.13 -0.68
C ASP A 73 -4.84 -6.07 -1.62
N CYS A 74 -6.15 -6.11 -1.87
CA CYS A 74 -6.86 -5.24 -2.78
C CYS A 74 -7.89 -4.42 -2.01
N TRP A 75 -7.83 -3.09 -2.13
CA TRP A 75 -8.89 -2.22 -1.65
C TRP A 75 -10.03 -2.22 -2.68
N VAL A 76 -11.24 -2.55 -2.24
CA VAL A 76 -12.41 -2.73 -3.10
C VAL A 76 -13.51 -1.77 -2.67
N PHE A 77 -14.06 -1.01 -3.61
CA PHE A 77 -15.24 -0.17 -3.40
C PHE A 77 -16.08 -0.08 -4.67
N GLY A 78 -17.32 -0.59 -4.61
CA GLY A 78 -18.12 -0.81 -5.82
C GLY A 78 -17.34 -1.66 -6.83
N ASP A 79 -17.23 -1.16 -8.07
CA ASP A 79 -16.49 -1.82 -9.15
C ASP A 79 -14.99 -1.47 -9.16
N LEU A 80 -14.54 -0.56 -8.28
CA LEU A 80 -13.14 -0.16 -8.20
C LEU A 80 -12.36 -1.19 -7.37
N VAL A 81 -11.29 -1.72 -7.98
CA VAL A 81 -10.33 -2.59 -7.30
C VAL A 81 -8.94 -1.99 -7.43
N TYR A 82 -8.38 -1.56 -6.29
CA TYR A 82 -7.04 -1.01 -6.19
C TYR A 82 -6.11 -2.02 -5.51
N ILE A 83 -5.16 -2.57 -6.27
CA ILE A 83 -4.15 -3.49 -5.74
C ILE A 83 -3.09 -2.67 -4.99
N HIS A 84 -2.82 -3.03 -3.73
CA HIS A 84 -1.73 -2.44 -2.95
C HIS A 84 -0.38 -2.88 -3.53
N LYS A 85 0.15 -2.05 -4.44
CA LYS A 85 1.45 -2.24 -5.08
C LYS A 85 2.56 -1.91 -4.09
N ARG A 86 3.75 -2.48 -4.32
CA ARG A 86 4.91 -2.25 -3.44
C ARG A 86 5.28 -0.79 -3.25
N HIS A 87 5.18 0.04 -4.29
CA HIS A 87 5.45 1.48 -4.14
C HIS A 87 4.43 2.23 -3.26
N VAL A 88 3.30 1.60 -2.94
CA VAL A 88 2.27 2.13 -2.02
C VAL A 88 2.44 1.54 -0.62
N ALA A 89 2.62 0.22 -0.54
CA ALA A 89 2.74 -0.52 0.71
C ALA A 89 3.81 -1.61 0.57
N ALA A 90 5.01 -1.35 1.11
CA ALA A 90 6.17 -2.25 1.05
C ALA A 90 6.73 -2.61 2.43
N VAL A 91 5.95 -2.45 3.49
CA VAL A 91 6.40 -2.80 4.84
C VAL A 91 6.85 -4.27 4.87
N GLY A 92 8.08 -4.51 5.32
CA GLY A 92 8.67 -5.85 5.43
C GLY A 92 9.37 -6.39 4.17
N TYR A 93 9.42 -5.63 3.07
CA TYR A 93 10.21 -5.99 1.89
C TYR A 93 11.58 -5.29 1.88
N SER A 94 12.58 -5.93 1.26
CA SER A 94 13.87 -5.27 1.01
C SER A 94 13.68 -4.12 0.01
N ARG A 95 14.47 -3.06 0.15
CA ARG A 95 14.48 -1.95 -0.81
C ARG A 95 14.89 -2.42 -2.21
N ASP A 96 15.72 -3.44 -2.31
CA ASP A 96 16.15 -4.00 -3.60
C ASP A 96 15.01 -4.74 -4.32
N GLU A 97 13.91 -5.04 -3.64
CA GLU A 97 12.69 -5.62 -4.21
C GLU A 97 11.68 -4.55 -4.67
N MET A 98 12.01 -3.27 -4.54
CA MET A 98 11.20 -2.12 -4.98
C MET A 98 11.55 -1.74 -6.42
N THR A 99 11.46 -2.70 -7.34
CA THR A 99 11.62 -2.50 -8.80
C THR A 99 10.33 -2.02 -9.44
#